data_AF-A0A9D1TKH5-F1
#
_entry.id   AF-A0A9D1TKH5-F1
#
_cell.length_a   1.000
_cell.length_b   1.000
_cell.length_c   1.000
_cell.angle_alpha   90.00
_cell.angle_beta   90.00
_cell.angle_gamma   90.00
#
_symmetry.space_group_name_H-M   'P 1'
#
loop_
_entity.id
_entity.type
_entity.pdbx_description
1 polymer ?
#
loop_
_entity_poly.entity_id
_entity_poly.type
_entity_poly.pdbx_seq_one_letter_code
_entity_poly.pdbx_strand_id
1 'polypeptide(L)'
;ITFHFEIIPFEMITLVKNSIETVPFPPFFEAFIMIVTIELIREAGIRLPSPIGQTIGIVGGIIIGEAVVTAGLVSNVVVIVIALTAIMSFTLSSYEMGNTLRILSFPIMVAASLFGFVGIVASTLIILFHLCKVKVLDTPYFYPLAPFDFASIKRTLFRFHTETMDVKKK
;
A
#
# COMPACT_ATOMS: atom_id res chain seq x y z
N ILE A 1 -4.01 2.74 18.52
CA ILE A 1 -4.28 2.73 19.99
C ILE A 1 -5.70 2.29 20.33
N THR A 2 -6.69 2.55 19.48
CA THR A 2 -8.12 2.29 19.74
C THR A 2 -8.50 0.83 19.95
N PHE A 3 -7.75 -0.14 19.38
CA PHE A 3 -8.10 -1.56 19.42
C PHE A 3 -7.03 -2.46 20.06
N HIS A 4 -5.74 -2.32 19.68
CA HIS A 4 -4.65 -3.15 20.22
C HIS A 4 -3.37 -2.31 20.48
N PHE A 5 -3.25 -1.73 21.67
CA PHE A 5 -2.07 -0.93 22.05
C PHE A 5 -0.91 -1.79 22.60
N GLU A 6 -1.19 -3.04 22.98
CA GLU A 6 -0.24 -3.99 23.57
C GLU A 6 0.87 -4.45 22.61
N ILE A 7 0.69 -4.24 21.31
CA ILE A 7 1.63 -4.66 20.25
C ILE A 7 2.81 -3.67 20.14
N ILE A 8 2.69 -2.47 20.71
CA ILE A 8 3.66 -1.38 20.56
C ILE A 8 4.50 -1.26 21.85
N PRO A 9 5.83 -1.07 21.77
CA PRO A 9 6.67 -0.80 22.93
C PRO A 9 6.17 0.40 23.74
N PHE A 10 6.20 0.30 25.07
CA PHE A 10 5.59 1.30 25.97
C PHE A 10 6.09 2.73 25.73
N GLU A 11 7.39 2.90 25.46
CA GLU A 11 7.98 4.21 25.16
C GLU A 11 7.38 4.88 23.91
N MET A 12 7.03 4.08 22.89
CA MET A 12 6.37 4.59 21.69
C MET A 12 4.90 4.92 21.93
N ILE A 13 4.21 4.23 22.85
CA ILE A 13 2.80 4.49 23.15
C ILE A 13 2.62 5.93 23.66
N THR A 14 3.48 6.40 24.56
CA THR A 14 3.40 7.75 25.12
C THR A 14 3.60 8.83 24.05
N LEU A 15 4.58 8.63 23.17
CA LEU A 15 4.84 9.53 22.04
C LEU A 15 3.66 9.59 21.07
N VAL A 16 3.09 8.42 20.73
CA VAL A 16 1.94 8.32 19.81
C VAL A 16 0.69 8.95 20.42
N LYS A 17 0.43 8.73 21.71
CA LYS A 17 -0.72 9.30 22.42
C LYS A 17 -0.64 10.83 22.43
N ASN A 18 0.50 11.38 22.83
CA ASN A 18 0.69 12.84 22.85
C ASN A 18 0.54 13.45 21.44
N SER A 19 1.01 12.75 20.41
CA SER A 19 0.93 13.23 19.03
C SER A 19 -0.50 13.23 18.47
N ILE A 20 -1.42 12.41 19.01
CA ILE A 20 -2.82 12.38 18.58
C ILE A 20 -3.66 13.37 19.41
N GLU A 21 -3.34 13.59 20.68
CA GLU A 21 -4.04 14.57 21.51
C GLU A 21 -3.85 16.02 21.03
N THR A 22 -2.79 16.30 20.28
CA THR A 22 -2.49 17.63 19.74
C THR A 22 -3.25 17.97 18.45
N VAL A 23 -3.97 17.02 17.87
CA VAL A 23 -4.57 17.14 16.53
C VAL A 23 -6.11 17.00 16.63
N PRO A 24 -6.90 17.82 15.92
CA PRO A 24 -8.35 17.85 16.09
C PRO A 24 -9.10 16.71 15.40
N PHE A 25 -8.46 16.00 14.46
CA PHE A 25 -9.07 14.92 13.68
C PHE A 25 -8.71 13.55 14.27
N PRO A 26 -9.60 12.54 14.17
CA PRO A 26 -9.22 11.19 14.52
C PRO A 26 -8.29 10.60 13.42
N PRO A 27 -7.46 9.59 13.76
CA PRO A 27 -6.44 9.06 12.86
C PRO A 27 -6.95 8.56 11.51
N PHE A 28 -8.21 8.12 11.43
CA PHE A 28 -8.83 7.73 10.16
C PHE A 28 -8.95 8.90 9.18
N PHE A 29 -9.43 10.07 9.64
CA PHE A 29 -9.58 11.24 8.79
C PHE A 29 -8.23 11.86 8.43
N GLU A 30 -7.30 11.89 9.38
CA GLU A 30 -5.91 12.27 9.11
C GLU A 30 -5.32 11.44 7.96
N ALA A 31 -5.45 10.12 8.04
CA ALA A 31 -4.92 9.23 7.03
C ALA A 31 -5.65 9.34 5.68
N PHE A 32 -6.98 9.49 5.72
CA PHE A 32 -7.78 9.66 4.52
C PHE A 32 -7.38 10.92 3.74
N ILE A 33 -7.25 12.06 4.42
CA ILE A 33 -6.83 13.33 3.78
C ILE A 33 -5.45 13.18 3.16
N MET A 34 -4.49 12.65 3.91
CA MET A 34 -3.12 12.49 3.43
C MET A 34 -3.00 11.52 2.24
N ILE A 35 -3.74 10.40 2.25
CA ILE A 35 -3.76 9.46 1.13
C ILE A 35 -4.34 10.15 -0.12
N VAL A 36 -5.46 10.87 0.01
CA VAL A 36 -6.06 11.61 -1.10
C VAL A 36 -5.09 12.66 -1.64
N THR A 37 -4.41 13.42 -0.77
CA THR A 37 -3.40 14.40 -1.19
C THR A 37 -2.28 13.75 -2.00
N ILE A 38 -1.75 12.61 -1.57
CA ILE A 38 -0.69 11.89 -2.28
C ILE A 38 -1.17 11.39 -3.64
N GLU A 39 -2.40 10.86 -3.73
CA GLU A 39 -2.97 10.45 -5.02
C GLU A 39 -3.15 11.63 -5.97
N LEU A 40 -3.62 12.79 -5.47
CA LEU A 40 -3.74 14.00 -6.29
C LEU A 40 -2.39 14.48 -6.82
N ILE A 41 -1.36 14.51 -5.97
CA ILE A 41 0.01 14.90 -6.38
C ILE A 41 0.52 13.93 -7.45
N ARG A 42 0.29 12.63 -7.25
CA ARG A 42 0.75 11.58 -8.17
C ARG A 42 0.04 11.66 -9.52
N GLU A 43 -1.29 11.83 -9.52
CA GLU A 43 -2.09 11.96 -10.74
C GLU A 43 -1.72 13.24 -11.51
N ALA A 44 -1.45 14.33 -10.80
CA ALA A 44 -0.90 15.54 -11.42
C ALA A 44 0.49 15.29 -12.02
N GLY A 45 1.35 14.56 -11.30
CA GLY A 45 2.71 14.26 -11.70
C GLY A 45 2.81 13.40 -12.98
N ILE A 46 1.92 12.41 -13.14
CA ILE A 46 1.89 11.55 -14.33
C ILE A 46 1.31 12.26 -15.56
N ARG A 47 0.45 13.27 -15.34
CA ARG A 47 -0.29 13.96 -16.41
C ARG A 47 0.49 15.13 -17.00
N LEU A 48 1.53 15.58 -16.31
CA LEU A 48 2.36 16.72 -16.71
C LEU A 48 3.70 16.26 -17.30
N PRO A 49 4.34 17.08 -18.15
CA PRO A 49 5.68 16.79 -18.66
C PRO A 49 6.69 16.56 -17.52
N SER A 50 7.65 15.65 -17.73
CA SER A 50 8.60 15.17 -16.70
C SER A 50 9.23 16.28 -15.82
N PRO A 51 9.71 17.42 -16.36
CA PRO A 51 10.28 18.49 -15.52
C PRO A 51 9.26 19.13 -14.55
N ILE A 52 8.01 19.24 -14.97
CA ILE A 52 6.92 19.82 -14.18
C ILE A 52 6.39 18.79 -13.19
N GLY A 53 6.26 17.53 -13.61
CA GLY A 53 5.83 16.42 -12.75
C GLY A 53 6.77 16.19 -11.56
N GLN A 54 8.09 16.25 -11.78
CA GLN A 54 9.08 16.17 -10.70
C GLN A 54 8.96 17.33 -9.71
N THR A 55 8.76 18.55 -10.22
CA THR A 55 8.59 19.74 -9.38
C THR A 55 7.36 19.62 -8.49
N ILE A 56 6.23 19.16 -9.03
CA ILE A 56 4.99 18.93 -8.26
C ILE A 56 5.18 17.81 -7.23
N GLY A 57 5.93 16.77 -7.55
CA GLY A 57 6.27 15.73 -6.57
C GLY A 57 7.06 16.28 -5.38
N ILE A 58 8.06 17.14 -5.63
CA ILE A 58 8.88 17.75 -4.58
C ILE A 58 8.07 18.74 -3.75
N VAL A 59 7.37 19.66 -4.42
CA VAL A 59 6.50 20.68 -3.77
C VAL A 59 5.39 19.98 -2.99
N GLY A 60 4.70 19.03 -3.60
CA GLY A 60 3.63 18.27 -2.96
C GLY A 60 4.10 17.43 -1.78
N GLY A 61 5.26 16.76 -1.89
CA GLY A 61 5.77 15.91 -0.82
C GLY A 61 6.28 16.70 0.38
N ILE A 62 7.12 17.71 0.14
CA ILE A 62 7.80 18.45 1.23
C ILE A 62 6.95 19.60 1.74
N ILE A 63 6.46 20.48 0.84
CA ILE A 63 5.78 21.71 1.26
C ILE A 63 4.42 21.40 1.85
N ILE A 64 3.64 20.53 1.19
CA ILE A 64 2.34 20.14 1.76
C ILE A 64 2.57 19.35 3.04
N GLY A 65 3.45 18.34 3.03
CA GLY A 65 3.78 17.54 4.22
C GLY A 65 4.12 18.39 5.45
N GLU A 66 5.03 19.35 5.30
CA GLU A 66 5.43 20.26 6.38
C GLU A 66 4.28 21.19 6.81
N ALA A 67 3.49 21.68 5.85
CA ALA A 67 2.35 22.54 6.14
C ALA A 67 1.27 21.82 6.95
N VAL A 68 0.97 20.54 6.66
CA VAL A 68 -0.06 19.78 7.40
C VAL A 68 0.36 19.52 8.84
N VAL A 69 1.66 19.26 9.06
CA VAL A 69 2.27 19.07 10.38
C VAL A 69 2.27 20.38 11.16
N THR A 70 2.77 21.46 10.56
CA THR A 70 2.88 22.77 11.22
C THR A 70 1.52 23.38 11.53
N ALA A 71 0.53 23.17 10.67
CA ALA A 71 -0.85 23.59 10.91
C ALA A 71 -1.57 22.75 11.98
N GLY A 72 -0.95 21.68 12.48
CA GLY A 72 -1.54 20.78 13.47
C GLY A 72 -2.77 20.03 12.95
N LEU A 73 -2.87 19.84 11.63
CA LEU A 73 -4.00 19.16 10.99
C LEU A 73 -3.81 17.63 10.98
N VAL A 74 -2.57 17.16 10.98
CA VAL A 74 -2.21 15.74 10.98
C VAL A 74 -1.06 15.49 11.93
N SER A 75 -1.09 14.36 12.62
CA SER A 75 -0.07 13.94 13.58
C SER A 75 1.19 13.43 12.89
N ASN A 76 2.35 13.70 13.49
CA ASN A 76 3.66 13.28 12.95
C ASN A 76 3.73 11.76 12.72
N VAL A 77 3.14 10.98 13.62
CA VAL A 77 3.11 9.52 13.52
C VAL A 77 2.35 9.08 12.27
N VAL A 78 1.18 9.68 11.99
CA VAL A 78 0.38 9.35 10.80
C VAL A 78 1.11 9.77 9.53
N VAL A 79 1.77 10.93 9.50
CA VAL A 79 2.58 11.37 8.35
C VAL A 79 3.69 10.36 8.03
N ILE A 80 4.43 9.89 9.05
CA ILE A 80 5.50 8.90 8.86
C ILE A 80 4.97 7.59 8.27
N VAL A 81 3.87 7.06 8.83
CA VAL A 81 3.26 5.80 8.35
C VAL A 81 2.82 5.93 6.89
N ILE A 82 2.23 7.06 6.52
CA ILE A 82 1.74 7.29 5.16
C ILE A 82 2.90 7.52 4.18
N ALA A 83 3.93 8.25 4.58
CA ALA A 83 5.13 8.43 3.77
C ALA A 83 5.79 7.08 3.45
N LEU A 84 5.92 6.19 4.45
CA LEU A 84 6.42 4.83 4.25
C LEU A 84 5.53 4.04 3.29
N THR A 85 4.22 4.09 3.47
CA THR A 85 3.25 3.42 2.59
C THR A 85 3.36 3.92 1.14
N ALA A 86 3.51 5.22 0.96
CA ALA A 86 3.69 5.83 -0.35
C ALA A 86 5.00 5.39 -1.02
N ILE A 87 6.10 5.29 -0.27
CA ILE A 87 7.38 4.78 -0.78
C ILE A 87 7.25 3.29 -1.17
N MET A 88 6.61 2.47 -0.33
CA MET A 88 6.38 1.05 -0.60
C MET A 88 5.57 0.83 -1.90
N SER A 89 4.67 1.75 -2.25
CA SER A 89 3.89 1.64 -3.49
C SER A 89 4.75 1.63 -4.78
N PHE A 90 5.97 2.17 -4.73
CA PHE A 90 6.90 2.17 -5.87
C PHE A 90 7.67 0.87 -6.04
N THR A 91 7.53 -0.10 -5.13
CA THR A 91 8.13 -1.44 -5.28
C THR A 91 7.44 -2.28 -6.36
N LEU A 92 6.24 -1.87 -6.77
CA LEU A 92 5.45 -2.54 -7.79
C LEU A 92 5.99 -2.20 -9.18
N SER A 93 6.37 -3.22 -9.94
CA SER A 93 6.91 -3.06 -11.30
C SER A 93 5.87 -2.66 -12.34
N SER A 94 4.58 -2.88 -12.05
CA SER A 94 3.45 -2.61 -12.94
C SER A 94 2.67 -1.40 -12.45
N TYR A 95 2.50 -0.41 -13.33
CA TYR A 95 1.71 0.80 -13.04
C TYR A 95 0.24 0.47 -12.72
N GLU A 96 -0.39 -0.38 -13.54
CA GLU A 96 -1.78 -0.80 -13.37
C GLU A 96 -2.00 -1.56 -12.05
N MET A 97 -1.05 -2.43 -11.69
CA MET A 97 -1.08 -3.13 -10.41
C MET A 97 -0.93 -2.14 -9.24
N GLY A 98 -0.04 -1.17 -9.38
CA GLY A 98 0.13 -0.07 -8.43
C GLY A 98 -1.12 0.75 -8.23
N ASN A 99 -1.84 1.08 -9.30
CA ASN A 99 -3.10 1.82 -9.20
C ASN A 99 -4.20 1.00 -8.53
N THR A 100 -4.29 -0.30 -8.87
CA THR A 100 -5.26 -1.22 -8.27
C THR A 100 -5.08 -1.32 -6.76
N LEU A 101 -3.84 -1.53 -6.29
CA LEU A 101 -3.54 -1.61 -4.86
C LEU A 101 -3.80 -0.29 -4.12
N ARG A 102 -3.60 0.86 -4.77
CA ARG A 102 -3.91 2.17 -4.21
C ARG A 102 -5.42 2.37 -3.99
N ILE A 103 -6.23 2.02 -4.99
CA ILE A 103 -7.70 2.06 -4.86
C ILE A 103 -8.16 1.10 -3.76
N LEU A 104 -7.51 -0.06 -3.63
CA LEU A 104 -7.82 -1.08 -2.63
C LEU A 104 -7.45 -0.65 -1.19
N SER A 105 -6.53 0.31 -1.02
CA SER A 105 -6.20 0.85 0.30
C SER A 105 -7.37 1.57 0.96
N PHE A 106 -8.26 2.22 0.20
CA PHE A 106 -9.43 2.89 0.74
C PHE A 106 -10.41 1.94 1.46
N PRO A 107 -10.90 0.85 0.85
CA PRO A 107 -11.78 -0.10 1.54
C PRO A 107 -11.07 -0.84 2.68
N ILE A 108 -9.77 -1.15 2.56
CA ILE A 108 -8.99 -1.74 3.67
C ILE A 108 -8.92 -0.76 4.85
N MET A 109 -8.69 0.52 4.60
CA MET A 109 -8.65 1.56 5.63
C MET A 109 -10.00 1.74 6.32
N VAL A 110 -11.10 1.71 5.56
CA VAL A 110 -12.47 1.75 6.13
C VAL A 110 -12.72 0.52 7.00
N ALA A 111 -12.36 -0.68 6.53
CA ALA A 111 -12.49 -1.91 7.30
C ALA A 111 -11.64 -1.88 8.58
N ALA A 112 -10.42 -1.32 8.50
CA ALA A 112 -9.52 -1.14 9.64
C ALA A 112 -10.06 -0.12 10.66
N SER A 113 -10.75 0.92 10.20
CA SER A 113 -11.38 1.92 11.07
C SER A 113 -12.54 1.32 11.87
N LEU A 114 -13.34 0.46 11.24
CA LEU A 114 -14.51 -0.16 11.87
C LEU A 114 -14.16 -1.33 12.79
N PHE A 115 -13.24 -2.21 12.36
CA PHE A 115 -12.96 -3.48 13.04
C PHE A 115 -11.51 -3.60 13.54
N GLY A 116 -10.70 -2.55 13.44
CA GLY A 116 -9.30 -2.58 13.85
C GLY A 116 -8.47 -3.59 13.06
N PHE A 117 -7.58 -4.31 13.77
CA PHE A 117 -6.69 -5.32 13.19
C PHE A 117 -7.46 -6.45 12.49
N VAL A 118 -8.59 -6.87 13.05
CA VAL A 118 -9.46 -7.92 12.47
C VAL A 118 -9.96 -7.49 11.09
N GLY A 119 -10.29 -6.20 10.91
CA GLY A 119 -10.70 -5.65 9.62
C GLY A 119 -9.61 -5.71 8.55
N ILE A 120 -8.35 -5.45 8.94
CA ILE A 120 -7.19 -5.56 8.04
C ILE A 120 -7.01 -7.02 7.60
N VAL A 121 -7.04 -7.96 8.53
CA VAL A 121 -6.88 -9.39 8.21
C VAL A 121 -8.02 -9.88 7.31
N ALA A 122 -9.27 -9.55 7.66
CA ALA A 122 -10.44 -9.98 6.90
C ALA A 122 -10.45 -9.40 5.47
N SER A 123 -10.19 -8.10 5.31
CA SER A 123 -10.10 -7.47 3.98
C SER A 123 -8.95 -8.07 3.15
N THR A 124 -7.79 -8.30 3.75
CA THR A 124 -6.66 -8.97 3.08
C THR A 124 -7.02 -10.40 2.63
N LEU A 125 -7.73 -11.18 3.46
CA LEU A 125 -8.17 -12.52 3.09
C LEU A 125 -9.17 -12.51 1.92
N ILE A 126 -10.10 -11.57 1.90
CA ILE A 126 -11.06 -11.41 0.79
C ILE A 126 -10.32 -11.17 -0.52
N ILE A 127 -9.29 -10.31 -0.48
CA ILE A 127 -8.43 -10.02 -1.64
C ILE A 127 -7.69 -11.29 -2.08
N LEU A 128 -7.07 -12.02 -1.15
CA LEU A 128 -6.38 -13.28 -1.45
C LEU A 128 -7.31 -14.31 -2.10
N PHE A 129 -8.53 -14.49 -1.58
CA PHE A 129 -9.52 -15.38 -2.18
C PHE A 129 -9.93 -14.95 -3.59
N HIS A 130 -10.04 -13.64 -3.83
CA HIS A 130 -10.28 -13.13 -5.17
C HIS A 130 -9.13 -13.47 -6.12
N LEU A 131 -7.88 -13.22 -5.72
CA LEU A 131 -6.69 -13.52 -6.53
C LEU A 131 -6.56 -15.01 -6.87
N CYS A 132 -6.92 -15.92 -5.96
CA CYS A 132 -6.93 -17.36 -6.22
C CYS A 132 -7.92 -17.78 -7.32
N LYS A 133 -8.98 -16.99 -7.55
CA LYS A 133 -9.97 -17.27 -8.61
C LYS A 133 -9.56 -16.68 -9.96
N VAL A 134 -8.67 -15.69 -9.98
CA VAL A 134 -8.23 -15.02 -11.21
C VAL A 134 -7.33 -15.97 -12.01
N LYS A 135 -7.67 -16.13 -13.30
CA LYS A 135 -6.86 -16.85 -14.28
C LYS A 135 -6.31 -15.85 -15.29
N VAL A 136 -5.02 -15.99 -15.61
CA VAL A 136 -4.32 -15.24 -16.66
C VAL A 136 -3.93 -16.24 -17.73
N LEU A 137 -4.46 -16.07 -18.95
CA LEU A 137 -4.18 -16.95 -20.10
C LEU A 137 -4.34 -18.45 -19.72
N ASP A 138 -5.48 -18.77 -19.10
CA ASP A 138 -5.86 -20.10 -18.57
C ASP A 138 -4.98 -20.69 -17.45
N THR A 139 -3.97 -19.96 -16.98
CA THR A 139 -3.17 -20.32 -15.81
C THR A 139 -3.62 -19.55 -14.56
N PRO A 140 -3.73 -20.18 -13.38
CA PRO A 140 -4.05 -19.46 -12.15
C PRO A 140 -3.01 -18.39 -11.82
N TYR A 141 -3.44 -17.22 -11.34
CA TYR A 141 -2.55 -16.10 -11.02
C TYR A 141 -1.45 -16.48 -10.01
N PHE A 142 -1.74 -17.40 -9.09
CA PHE A 142 -0.79 -17.90 -8.09
C PHE A 142 0.06 -19.09 -8.54
N TYR A 143 0.03 -19.50 -9.80
CA TYR A 143 0.93 -20.56 -10.28
C TYR A 143 2.40 -20.13 -10.12
N PRO A 144 3.32 -20.95 -9.56
CA PRO A 144 3.21 -22.36 -9.17
C PRO A 144 2.91 -22.63 -7.67
N LEU A 145 2.53 -21.61 -6.90
CA LEU A 145 2.13 -21.75 -5.49
C LEU A 145 0.73 -22.38 -5.36
N ALA A 146 -0.20 -22.01 -6.24
CA ALA A 146 -1.53 -22.58 -6.33
C ALA A 146 -1.98 -22.67 -7.80
N PRO A 147 -2.12 -23.88 -8.39
CA PRO A 147 -1.89 -25.21 -7.82
C PRO A 147 -0.41 -25.46 -7.48
N PHE A 148 -0.17 -26.14 -6.37
CA PHE A 148 1.18 -26.34 -5.83
C PHE A 148 1.99 -27.29 -6.73
N ASP A 149 3.02 -26.75 -7.38
CA ASP A 149 3.95 -27.51 -8.23
C ASP A 149 5.40 -27.30 -7.77
N PHE A 150 5.90 -28.24 -6.97
CA PHE A 150 7.24 -28.20 -6.40
C PHE A 150 8.35 -28.19 -7.47
N ALA A 151 8.12 -28.84 -8.62
CA ALA A 151 9.11 -28.87 -9.70
C ALA A 151 9.24 -27.50 -10.36
N SER A 152 8.13 -26.80 -10.56
CA SER A 152 8.11 -25.45 -11.11
C SER A 152 8.63 -24.41 -10.13
N ILE A 153 8.36 -24.53 -8.83
CA ILE A 153 8.96 -23.67 -7.80
C ILE A 153 10.49 -23.77 -7.84
N LYS A 154 11.05 -24.98 -7.91
CA LYS A 154 12.52 -25.18 -8.01
C LYS A 154 13.09 -24.54 -9.28
N ARG A 155 12.38 -24.58 -10.41
CA ARG A 155 12.78 -23.93 -11.68
C ARG A 155 12.67 -22.40 -11.63
N THR A 156 11.69 -21.85 -10.91
CA THR A 156 11.55 -20.40 -10.74
C THR A 156 12.64 -19.84 -9.82
N LEU A 157 12.97 -20.55 -8.74
CA LEU A 157 13.96 -20.12 -7.74
C LEU A 157 15.39 -20.35 -8.21
N PHE A 158 15.65 -21.50 -8.85
CA PHE A 158 16.91 -21.81 -9.54
C PHE A 158 16.65 -21.76 -11.04
N ARG A 159 16.59 -20.54 -11.59
CA ARG A 159 16.44 -20.33 -13.03
C ARG A 159 17.73 -20.74 -13.75
N PHE A 160 17.87 -22.04 -14.01
CA PHE A 160 18.83 -22.51 -15.01
C PHE A 160 18.34 -22.02 -16.39
N HIS A 161 19.23 -21.36 -17.13
CA HIS A 161 19.00 -21.02 -18.53
C HIS A 161 18.89 -22.33 -19.32
N THR A 162 17.67 -22.82 -19.51
CA THR A 162 17.38 -23.90 -20.46
C THR A 162 16.68 -23.30 -21.66
N GLU A 163 17.38 -23.37 -22.79
CA GLU A 163 16.87 -23.21 -24.14
C GLU A 163 15.63 -24.10 -24.38
N THR A 164 14.74 -23.58 -25.22
CA THR A 164 13.54 -24.18 -25.84
C THR A 164 12.32 -24.50 -24.94
N MET A 165 11.28 -23.68 -25.10
CA MET A 165 9.91 -24.06 -24.76
C MET A 165 9.35 -24.98 -25.85
N ASP A 166 9.31 -26.29 -25.59
CA ASP A 166 8.55 -27.21 -26.43
C ASP A 166 7.04 -26.95 -26.21
N VAL A 167 6.47 -26.17 -27.13
CA VAL A 167 5.03 -26.01 -27.28
C VAL A 167 4.45 -27.34 -27.75
N LYS A 168 4.09 -28.21 -26.81
CA LYS A 168 3.25 -29.37 -27.11
C LYS A 168 1.83 -28.89 -27.41
N LYS A 169 1.55 -28.68 -28.70
CA LYS A 169 0.19 -28.62 -29.25
C LYS A 169 -0.53 -29.93 -28.94
N LYS A 170 -1.69 -29.83 -28.29
CA LYS A 170 -2.80 -30.76 -28.45
C LYS A 170 -4.08 -29.95 -28.54
#